data_AF-A0A329M6D2-F1
#
_entry.id   AF-A0A329M6D2-F1
#
_cell.length_a   1.000
_cell.length_b   1.000
_cell.length_c   1.000
_cell.angle_alpha   90.00
_cell.angle_beta   90.00
_cell.angle_gamma   90.00
#
_symmetry.space_group_name_H-M   'P 1'
#
loop_
_entity.id
_entity.type
_entity.pdbx_description
1 polymer ?
#
loop_
_entity_poly.entity_id
_entity_poly.type
_entity_poly.pdbx_seq_one_letter_code
_entity_poly.pdbx_strand_id
1 'polypeptide(L)' 'MSLIQTSDRAVRKDVLESPVPVLVDHNPAIFSEYGIMSIPTLALFKNGRIVRKTVGVQSKAHLMGMLREFM' A
#
# COMPACT_ATOMS: atom_id res chain seq x y z
N MET A 1 1.66 -19.78 -6.92
CA MET A 1 2.58 -18.90 -7.67
C MET A 1 1.71 -18.04 -8.59
N SER A 2 1.34 -16.83 -8.18
CA SER A 2 0.54 -15.91 -9.00
C SER A 2 1.27 -14.59 -9.05
N LEU A 3 1.74 -14.24 -10.25
CA LEU A 3 2.40 -12.99 -10.55
C LEU A 3 1.43 -11.83 -10.27
N ILE A 4 1.85 -10.89 -9.44
CA ILE A 4 1.41 -9.49 -9.58
C ILE A 4 2.14 -8.99 -10.83
N GLN A 5 1.46 -9.00 -11.97
CA GLN A 5 1.95 -8.38 -13.20
C GLN A 5 1.96 -6.86 -13.01
N THR A 6 3.08 -6.33 -12.51
CA THR A 6 3.46 -4.96 -12.81
C THR A 6 4.45 -5.03 -13.96
N SER A 7 3.91 -4.87 -15.17
CA SER A 7 4.64 -4.85 -16.42
C SER A 7 5.89 -3.99 -16.32
N ASP A 8 6.99 -4.60 -16.75
CA ASP A 8 8.30 -4.05 -17.07
C ASP A 8 8.28 -2.55 -17.41
N ARG A 9 8.54 -1.72 -16.40
CA ARG A 9 9.00 -0.35 -16.56
C ARG A 9 9.89 -0.08 -15.36
N ALA A 10 11.18 0.07 -15.66
CA ALA A 10 12.25 0.46 -14.74
C ALA A 10 11.72 1.21 -13.51
N VAL A 11 11.57 0.48 -12.40
CA VAL A 11 11.32 1.06 -11.09
C VAL A 11 12.59 1.83 -10.76
N ARG A 12 12.59 3.13 -11.10
CA ARG A 12 13.63 4.05 -10.62
C ARG A 12 13.64 3.94 -9.10
N LYS A 13 14.81 3.93 -8.47
CA LYS A 13 14.96 3.82 -7.00
C LYS A 13 14.19 4.90 -6.23
N ASP A 14 13.80 5.95 -6.93
CA ASP A 14 13.00 7.11 -6.56
C ASP A 14 11.46 6.85 -6.56
N VAL A 15 10.99 5.66 -6.99
CA VAL A 15 9.55 5.30 -7.13
C VAL A 15 9.01 4.53 -5.92
N LEU A 16 9.72 4.50 -4.79
CA LEU A 16 9.14 4.05 -3.51
C LEU A 16 8.13 5.07 -2.92
N GLU A 17 8.02 6.27 -3.49
CA GLU A 17 7.15 7.35 -2.98
C GLU A 17 5.79 7.49 -3.69
N SER A 18 5.54 6.75 -4.78
CA SER A 18 4.26 6.85 -5.50
C SER A 18 3.26 5.82 -4.95
N PRO A 19 2.08 6.24 -4.45
CA PRO A 19 1.06 5.29 -4.01
C PRO A 19 0.61 4.42 -5.18
N VAL A 20 0.82 3.11 -5.07
CA VAL A 20 0.36 2.14 -6.07
C VAL A 20 -1.11 1.82 -5.77
N PRO A 21 -2.06 2.18 -6.66
CA PRO A 21 -3.45 1.83 -6.47
C PRO A 21 -3.63 0.32 -6.61
N VAL A 22 -4.22 -0.31 -5.60
CA VAL A 22 -4.65 -1.71 -5.66
C VAL A 22 -6.15 -1.74 -5.88
N LEU A 23 -6.56 -2.25 -7.03
CA LEU A 23 -7.96 -2.48 -7.39
C LEU A 23 -8.40 -3.83 -6.83
N VAL A 24 -9.35 -3.80 -5.89
CA VAL A 24 -9.77 -4.97 -5.08
C VAL A 24 -11.09 -5.57 -5.54
N ASP A 25 -11.77 -4.91 -6.47
CA ASP A 25 -12.99 -5.29 -7.16
C ASP A 25 -12.89 -6.65 -7.87
N HIS A 26 -11.70 -7.05 -8.28
CA HIS A 26 -11.45 -8.33 -8.96
C HIS A 26 -10.84 -9.41 -8.04
N ASN A 27 -10.48 -9.09 -6.80
CA ASN A 27 -9.83 -10.05 -5.90
C ASN A 27 -10.20 -9.82 -4.43
N PRO A 28 -11.43 -10.21 -4.01
CA PRO A 28 -11.93 -9.98 -2.64
C PRO A 28 -11.09 -10.67 -1.55
N ALA A 29 -10.28 -11.66 -1.91
CA ALA A 29 -9.32 -12.30 -1.01
C ALA A 29 -8.32 -11.29 -0.39
N ILE A 30 -8.01 -10.19 -1.09
CA ILE A 30 -7.10 -9.13 -0.60
C ILE A 30 -7.62 -8.49 0.69
N PHE A 31 -8.95 -8.32 0.83
CA PHE A 31 -9.54 -7.78 2.05
C PHE A 31 -9.25 -8.68 3.26
N SER A 32 -9.41 -9.99 3.08
CA SER A 32 -9.16 -10.96 4.13
C SER A 32 -7.67 -11.13 4.41
N GLU A 33 -6.84 -11.25 3.36
CA GLU A 33 -5.39 -11.45 3.45
C GLU A 33 -4.69 -10.31 4.20
N TYR A 34 -5.06 -9.06 3.89
CA TYR A 34 -4.44 -7.87 4.50
C TYR A 34 -5.26 -7.28 5.66
N GLY A 35 -6.39 -7.90 6.01
CA GLY A 35 -7.31 -7.43 7.05
C GLY A 35 -7.78 -6.00 6.80
N ILE A 36 -8.20 -5.71 5.57
CA ILE A 36 -8.85 -4.46 5.17
C ILE A 36 -10.34 -4.68 5.39
N MET A 37 -10.97 -3.84 6.21
CA MET A 37 -12.41 -3.95 6.52
C MET A 37 -13.26 -2.87 5.84
N SER A 38 -12.63 -1.77 5.43
CA SER A 38 -13.30 -0.61 4.84
C SER A 38 -12.38 0.12 3.86
N ILE A 39 -12.98 0.83 2.91
CA ILE A 39 -12.28 1.66 1.93
C ILE A 39 -12.67 3.14 2.10
N PRO A 40 -11.77 4.10 1.79
CA PRO A 40 -10.37 3.90 1.38
C PRO A 40 -9.47 3.48 2.56
N THR A 41 -8.50 2.60 2.33
CA THR A 41 -7.47 2.20 3.32
C THR A 41 -6.08 2.39 2.71
N LEU A 42 -5.17 2.98 3.47
CA LEU A 42 -3.76 3.08 3.13
C LEU A 42 -2.96 2.14 4.04
N ALA A 43 -2.08 1.33 3.44
CA ALA A 43 -1.20 0.42 4.16
C ALA A 43 0.25 0.68 3.77
N LEU A 44 1.13 0.73 4.78
CA LEU A 44 2.57 0.86 4.61
C LEU A 44 3.21 -0.52 4.70
N PHE A 45 3.97 -0.88 3.67
CA PHE A 45 4.68 -2.14 3.58
C PHE A 45 6.18 -1.93 3.78
N LYS A 46 6.81 -2.75 4.62
CA LYS A 46 8.26 -2.85 4.77
C LYS A 46 8.66 -4.31 4.75
N ASN A 47 9.60 -4.69 3.88
CA ASN A 47 10.07 -6.07 3.71
C ASN A 47 8.93 -7.08 3.49
N GLY A 48 7.92 -6.72 2.69
CA GLY A 48 6.78 -7.58 2.37
C GLY A 48 5.77 -7.75 3.52
N ARG A 49 5.91 -7.02 4.63
CA ARG A 49 4.98 -7.05 5.76
C ARG A 49 4.34 -5.68 5.95
N ILE A 50 3.07 -5.66 6.34
CA ILE A 50 2.39 -4.42 6.74
C ILE A 50 2.97 -3.97 8.06
N VAL A 51 3.54 -2.76 8.08
CA VAL A 51 4.04 -2.12 9.30
C VAL A 51 3.07 -1.08 9.85
N ARG A 52 2.21 -0.51 8.99
CA ARG A 52 1.15 0.39 9.44
C ARG A 52 -0.05 0.41 8.51
N LYS A 53 -1.24 0.66 9.05
CA LYS A 53 -2.49 0.86 8.29
C LYS A 53 -3.22 2.10 8.80
N THR A 54 -3.92 2.77 7.91
CA THR A 54 -4.87 3.84 8.25
C THR A 54 -6.08 3.76 7.34
N VAL A 55 -7.25 3.97 7.91
CA VAL A 55 -8.52 3.99 7.19
C VAL A 55 -8.91 5.45 6.93
N GLY A 56 -9.57 5.69 5.80
CA GLY A 56 -10.05 7.00 5.41
C GLY A 56 -8.96 7.87 4.78
N VAL A 57 -9.38 9.09 4.42
CA VAL A 57 -8.48 10.11 3.88
C VAL A 57 -7.70 10.73 5.03
N GLN A 58 -6.37 10.76 4.88
CA GLN A 58 -5.47 11.37 5.87
C GLN A 58 -4.79 12.59 5.27
N SER A 59 -4.41 13.55 6.13
CA SER A 59 -3.65 14.72 5.68
C SER A 59 -2.24 14.31 5.24
N LYS A 60 -1.65 15.06 4.30
CA LYS A 60 -0.27 14.84 3.87
C LYS A 60 0.70 14.86 5.06
N ALA A 61 0.52 15.77 6.00
CA ALA A 61 1.35 15.87 7.19
C ALA A 61 1.31 14.59 8.05
N HIS A 62 0.11 14.00 8.21
CA HIS A 62 -0.07 12.75 8.94
C HIS A 62 0.63 11.58 8.24
N LEU A 63 0.43 11.44 6.93
CA LEU A 63 1.07 10.38 6.13
C LEU A 63 2.60 10.50 6.14
N MET A 64 3.12 11.72 6.03
CA MET A 64 4.56 11.97 6.14
C MET A 64 5.09 11.65 7.53
N GLY A 65 4.30 11.90 8.58
CA GLY A 65 4.62 11.46 9.95
C GLY A 65 4.73 9.95 10.05
N MET A 66 3.74 9.22 9.51
CA MET A 66 3.76 7.77 9.48
C MET A 66 4.97 7.23 8.72
N LEU A 67 5.35 7.82 7.58
CA LEU A 67 6.53 7.39 6.83
C LEU A 67 7.82 7.59 7.63
N ARG A 68 7.97 8.75 8.27
CA ARG A 68 9.15 9.07 9.09
C ARG A 68 9.39 8.10 10.26
N GLU A 69 8.34 7.47 10.78
CA GLU A 69 8.48 6.45 11.85
C GLU A 69 9.22 5.19 11.36
N PHE A 70 9.27 4.92 10.05
CA PHE A 70 9.81 3.69 9.48
C PHE A 70 10.99 3.89 8.53
N MET A 71 11.39 5.15 8.28
CA MET A 71 12.59 5.50 7.51
C MET A 71 13.87 5.37 8.34
#